data_AF-A0A0F9A7A7-F1
#
_entry.id   AF-A0A0F9A7A7-F1
#
_cell.length_a   1.000
_cell.length_b   1.000
_cell.length_c   1.000
_cell.angle_alpha   90.00
_cell.angle_beta   90.00
_cell.angle_gamma   90.00
#
_symmetry.space_group_name_H-M   'P 1'
#
loop_
_entity.id
_entity.type
_entity.pdbx_description
1 polymer ?
#
loop_
_entity_poly.entity_id
_entity_poly.type
_entity_poly.pdbx_seq_one_letter_code
_entity_poly.pdbx_strand_id
1 'polypeptide(L)'
;MRKQNIFDKIWRHERDDEGDFGSRAFLHIPVGIYMGLFPFSRGLRELFIRYEENEDKHVADEAWKDYAGAMVGYVIGRTMFWVALVGLVVWLVSR
;
A
#
# COMPACT_ATOMS: atom_id res chain seq x y z
N MET A 1 -23.19 -13.03 -19.79
CA MET A 1 -22.35 -12.47 -18.70
C MET A 1 -20.92 -12.98 -18.86
N ARG A 2 -19.96 -12.11 -19.18
CA ARG A 2 -18.54 -12.49 -19.32
C ARG A 2 -18.01 -12.80 -17.91
N LYS A 3 -17.53 -14.02 -17.66
CA LYS A 3 -16.87 -14.34 -16.38
C LYS A 3 -15.62 -13.47 -16.27
N GLN A 4 -15.65 -12.48 -15.39
CA GLN A 4 -14.45 -11.68 -15.08
C GLN A 4 -13.39 -12.61 -14.47
N ASN A 5 -12.18 -12.55 -15.02
CA ASN A 5 -11.03 -13.24 -14.47
C ASN A 5 -10.68 -12.63 -13.10
N ILE A 6 -10.13 -13.43 -12.17
CA ILE A 6 -9.55 -12.92 -10.91
C ILE A 6 -8.56 -11.78 -11.17
N PHE A 7 -7.77 -11.88 -12.25
CA PHE A 7 -6.86 -10.81 -12.66
C PHE A 7 -7.60 -9.52 -13.05
N ASP A 8 -8.76 -9.60 -13.71
CA ASP A 8 -9.56 -8.42 -14.04
C ASP A 8 -10.13 -7.75 -12.79
N LYS A 9 -10.51 -8.54 -11.78
CA LYS A 9 -10.99 -8.03 -10.49
C LYS A 9 -9.91 -7.37 -9.64
N ILE A 10 -8.65 -7.77 -9.81
CA ILE A 10 -7.52 -7.16 -9.10
C ILE A 10 -7.05 -5.90 -9.83
N TRP A 11 -7.09 -5.91 -11.16
CA TRP A 11 -6.60 -4.81 -11.98
C TRP A 11 -7.59 -3.65 -12.12
N ARG A 12 -8.90 -3.94 -11.98
CA ARG A 12 -9.97 -2.95 -12.11
C ARG A 12 -10.77 -2.87 -10.83
N HIS A 13 -11.16 -1.66 -10.47
CA HIS A 13 -12.05 -1.42 -9.34
C HIS A 13 -13.40 -0.89 -9.86
N GLU A 14 -14.49 -1.19 -9.18
CA GLU A 14 -15.85 -0.73 -9.58
C GLU A 14 -16.02 0.80 -9.54
N ARG A 15 -15.08 1.51 -8.92
CA ARG A 15 -15.06 2.97 -8.77
C ARG A 15 -13.96 3.62 -9.63
N ASP A 16 -13.32 2.82 -10.49
CA ASP A 16 -12.24 3.28 -11.34
C ASP A 16 -12.78 3.48 -12.76
N ASP A 17 -13.05 4.73 -13.09
CA ASP A 17 -13.60 5.13 -14.38
C ASP A 17 -12.56 5.09 -15.51
N GLU A 18 -11.28 5.30 -15.20
CA GLU A 18 -10.18 5.33 -16.17
C GLU A 18 -9.54 3.96 -16.42
N GLY A 19 -9.72 3.01 -15.49
CA GLY A 19 -9.18 1.65 -15.61
C GLY A 19 -7.68 1.53 -15.31
N ASP A 20 -7.11 2.52 -14.63
CA ASP A 20 -5.69 2.64 -14.27
C ASP A 20 -5.39 2.26 -12.80
N PHE A 21 -6.42 1.82 -12.04
CA PHE A 21 -6.30 1.44 -10.64
C PHE A 21 -5.14 0.48 -10.39
N GLY A 22 -5.04 -0.60 -11.18
CA GLY A 22 -4.01 -1.62 -11.01
C GLY A 22 -2.60 -1.04 -11.11
N SER A 23 -2.33 -0.19 -12.11
CA SER A 23 -1.02 0.44 -12.30
C SER A 23 -0.66 1.38 -11.16
N ARG A 24 -1.60 2.22 -10.72
CA ARG A 24 -1.38 3.21 -9.67
C ARG A 24 -1.21 2.59 -8.30
N ALA A 25 -2.08 1.64 -7.97
CA ALA A 25 -1.95 0.87 -6.75
C ALA A 25 -0.59 0.14 -6.73
N PHE A 26 -0.15 -0.46 -7.84
CA PHE A 26 1.13 -1.14 -7.89
C PHE A 26 2.32 -0.19 -7.71
N LEU A 27 2.26 1.01 -8.29
CA LEU A 27 3.30 2.03 -8.16
C LEU A 27 3.52 2.48 -6.71
N HIS A 28 2.47 2.48 -5.90
CA HIS A 28 2.52 2.93 -4.51
C HIS A 28 2.83 1.83 -3.48
N ILE A 29 2.90 0.56 -3.89
CA ILE A 29 3.32 -0.55 -3.00
C ILE A 29 4.71 -0.31 -2.38
N PRO A 30 5.76 0.08 -3.13
CA PRO A 30 7.07 0.36 -2.56
C PRO A 30 7.06 1.46 -1.48
N VAL A 31 6.28 2.52 -1.69
CA VAL A 31 6.10 3.61 -0.71
C VAL A 31 5.49 3.05 0.57
N GLY A 32 4.45 2.24 0.43
CA GLY A 32 3.84 1.48 1.52
C GLY A 32 4.85 0.63 2.30
N ILE A 33 5.65 -0.18 1.60
CA ILE A 33 6.66 -1.07 2.20
C ILE A 33 7.65 -0.25 3.02
N TYR A 34 8.18 0.84 2.44
CA TYR A 34 9.10 1.72 3.13
C TYR A 34 8.50 2.24 4.44
N MET A 35 7.26 2.72 4.41
CA MET A 35 6.55 3.14 5.63
C MET A 35 6.39 1.99 6.62
N GLY A 36 6.03 0.79 6.18
CA GLY A 36 5.76 -0.38 7.03
C GLY A 36 6.97 -0.89 7.81
N LEU A 37 8.18 -0.70 7.28
CA LEU A 37 9.42 -1.16 7.91
C LEU A 37 9.83 -0.33 9.14
N PHE A 38 9.36 0.91 9.26
CA PHE A 38 9.72 1.76 10.40
C PHE A 38 8.72 1.62 11.56
N PRO A 39 9.20 1.52 12.82
CA PRO A 39 8.32 1.42 13.99
C PRO A 39 7.46 2.68 14.23
N PHE A 40 7.92 3.86 13.79
CA PHE A 40 7.23 5.15 13.97
C PHE A 40 6.61 5.70 12.67
N SER A 41 6.02 4.82 11.86
CA SER A 41 5.52 5.16 10.52
C SER A 41 4.20 5.94 10.49
N ARG A 42 3.56 6.17 11.64
CA ARG A 42 2.24 6.82 11.71
C ARG A 42 2.28 8.25 11.16
N GLY A 43 3.37 8.98 11.42
CA GLY A 43 3.59 10.31 10.87
C GLY A 43 3.82 10.30 9.36
N LEU A 44 4.57 9.32 8.85
CA LEU A 44 4.79 9.14 7.40
C LEU A 44 3.48 8.82 6.67
N ARG A 45 2.63 7.97 7.26
CA ARG A 45 1.30 7.66 6.71
C ARG A 45 0.42 8.91 6.63
N GLU A 46 0.39 9.72 7.68
CA GLU A 46 -0.39 10.96 7.72
C GLU A 46 0.15 11.99 6.71
N LEU A 47 1.46 12.11 6.59
CA LEU A 47 2.11 12.98 5.60
C LEU A 47 1.78 12.53 4.17
N PHE A 48 1.83 11.22 3.90
CA PHE A 48 1.48 10.64 2.61
C PHE A 48 0.02 10.92 2.26
N ILE A 49 -0.91 10.69 3.18
CA ILE A 49 -2.34 10.99 2.96
C ILE A 49 -2.52 12.46 2.60
N ARG A 50 -1.92 13.38 3.37
CA ARG A 50 -2.06 14.82 3.09
C ARG A 50 -1.38 15.25 1.79
N TYR A 51 -0.29 14.59 1.40
CA TYR A 51 0.43 14.86 0.17
C TYR A 51 -0.45 14.49 -1.03
N GLU A 52 -0.96 13.26 -1.08
CA GLU A 52 -1.83 12.77 -2.15
C GLU A 52 -3.15 13.55 -2.22
N GLU A 53 -3.81 13.81 -1.08
CA GLU A 53 -5.00 14.66 -1.02
C GLU A 53 -4.75 16.06 -1.57
N ASN A 54 -3.52 16.58 -1.48
CA ASN A 54 -3.18 17.89 -1.97
C ASN A 54 -2.76 17.88 -3.45
N GLU A 55 -2.09 16.83 -3.90
CA GLU A 55 -1.75 16.63 -5.32
C GLU A 55 -3.02 16.40 -6.15
N ASP A 56 -3.93 15.57 -5.67
CA ASP A 56 -5.15 15.17 -6.39
C ASP A 56 -6.38 16.05 -6.11
N LYS A 57 -6.20 17.20 -5.44
CA LYS A 57 -7.26 18.20 -5.25
C LYS A 57 -7.93 18.66 -6.55
N HIS A 58 -7.24 18.50 -7.67
CA HIS A 58 -7.69 18.92 -8.99
C HIS A 58 -8.29 17.78 -9.83
N VAL A 59 -8.12 16.53 -9.40
CA VAL A 59 -8.55 15.34 -10.17
C VAL A 59 -9.55 14.48 -9.39
N ALA A 60 -9.68 14.67 -8.07
CA ALA A 60 -10.73 14.18 -7.15
C ALA A 60 -11.01 12.67 -7.08
N ASP A 61 -10.65 11.86 -8.09
CA ASP A 61 -11.07 10.47 -8.24
C ASP A 61 -9.92 9.46 -8.17
N GLU A 62 -8.77 9.93 -7.69
CA GLU A 62 -7.48 9.33 -8.01
C GLU A 62 -6.66 8.98 -6.76
N ALA A 63 -6.67 9.83 -5.73
CA ALA A 63 -5.84 9.66 -4.52
C ALA A 63 -6.09 8.34 -3.78
N TRP A 64 -7.33 7.83 -3.85
CA TRP A 64 -7.71 6.60 -3.19
C TRP A 64 -7.05 5.36 -3.83
N LYS A 65 -6.69 5.42 -5.11
CA LYS A 65 -5.95 4.36 -5.83
C LYS A 65 -4.54 4.24 -5.27
N ASP A 66 -3.92 5.37 -4.97
CA ASP A 66 -2.58 5.47 -4.40
C ASP A 66 -2.57 5.06 -2.93
N TYR A 67 -3.59 5.44 -2.16
CA TYR A 67 -3.82 4.92 -0.81
C TYR A 67 -3.96 3.41 -0.76
N ALA A 68 -4.70 2.83 -1.71
CA ALA A 68 -4.86 1.38 -1.77
C ALA A 68 -3.50 0.69 -1.97
N GLY A 69 -2.70 1.17 -2.92
CA GLY A 69 -1.35 0.69 -3.17
C GLY A 69 -0.43 0.80 -1.97
N ALA A 70 -0.35 2.00 -1.38
CA ALA A 70 0.47 2.28 -0.21
C ALA A 70 0.03 1.47 1.02
N MET A 71 -1.27 1.22 1.20
CA MET A 71 -1.78 0.42 2.32
C MET A 71 -1.41 -1.06 2.17
N VAL A 72 -1.51 -1.63 0.96
CA VAL A 72 -1.03 -3.00 0.68
C VAL A 72 0.46 -3.10 0.99
N GLY A 73 1.26 -2.16 0.46
CA GLY A 73 2.68 -2.10 0.74
C GLY A 73 2.99 -1.97 2.23
N TYR A 74 2.23 -1.15 2.95
CA TYR A 74 2.39 -0.96 4.39
C TYR A 74 2.19 -2.25 5.19
N VAL A 75 1.16 -3.02 4.86
CA VAL A 75 0.90 -4.32 5.49
C VAL A 75 2.04 -5.30 5.20
N ILE A 76 2.54 -5.34 3.96
CA ILE A 76 3.69 -6.16 3.58
C ILE A 76 4.93 -5.77 4.40
N GLY A 77 5.31 -4.49 4.37
CA GLY A 77 6.49 -3.98 5.09
C GLY A 77 6.39 -4.20 6.60
N ARG A 78 5.21 -3.99 7.20
CA ARG A 78 4.99 -4.23 8.63
C ARG A 78 5.11 -5.70 8.99
N THR A 79 4.61 -6.59 8.14
CA THR A 79 4.75 -8.04 8.33
C THR A 79 6.22 -8.45 8.26
N MET A 80 6.97 -7.96 7.27
CA MET A 80 8.40 -8.22 7.15
C MET A 80 9.18 -7.75 8.40
N PHE A 81 8.87 -6.55 8.91
CA PHE A 81 9.46 -6.03 10.13
C PHE A 81 9.23 -6.96 11.32
N TRP A 82 8.00 -7.42 11.55
CA TRP A 82 7.69 -8.31 12.66
C TRP A 82 8.35 -9.67 12.52
N VAL A 83 8.37 -10.24 11.32
CA VAL A 83 9.08 -11.51 11.05
C VAL A 83 10.57 -11.37 11.37
N ALA A 84 11.21 -10.28 10.92
CA ALA A 84 12.61 -10.01 11.21
C ALA A 84 12.87 -9.83 12.71
N LEU A 85 11.99 -9.08 13.41
CA LEU A 85 12.11 -8.84 14.84
C LEU A 85 11.93 -10.13 15.66
N VAL A 86 10.92 -10.94 15.35
CA VAL A 86 10.70 -12.24 16.00
C VAL A 86 11.87 -13.17 15.73
N GLY A 87 12.36 -13.24 14.48
CA GLY A 87 13.54 -14.02 14.12
C GLY A 87 14.79 -13.60 14.90
N LEU A 88 15.00 -12.29 15.06
CA LEU A 88 16.09 -11.75 15.87
C LEU A 88 15.96 -12.16 17.35
N VAL A 89 14.77 -12.05 17.93
CA VAL A 89 14.52 -12.44 19.33
C VAL A 89 14.77 -13.94 19.54
N VAL A 90 14.22 -14.80 18.66
CA VAL A 90 14.45 -16.25 18.73
C VAL A 90 15.95 -16.56 18.65
N TRP A 91 16.67 -15.91 17.73
CA TRP A 91 18.11 -16.09 17.60
C TRP A 91 18.87 -15.68 18.87
N LEU A 92 18.54 -14.53 19.46
CA LEU A 92 19.16 -14.03 20.69
C LEU A 92 18.91 -14.95 21.89
N VAL A 93 17.71 -15.53 22.01
CA VAL A 93 17.35 -16.43 23.13
C VAL A 93 17.91 -17.85 22.94
N SER A 94 18.17 -18.27 21.70
CA SER A 94 18.77 -19.58 21.38
C SER A 94 20.29 -19.63 21.58
N ARG A 95 20.91 -18.49 21.89
CA ARG A 95 22.35 -18.33 22.16
C ARG A 95 22.63 -18.50 23.65
#